data_AF-A0A4Y2NFP4-F1
#
_entry.id   AF-A0A4Y2NFP4-F1
#
_cell.length_a   1.000
_cell.length_b   1.000
_cell.length_c   1.000
_cell.angle_alpha   90.00
_cell.angle_beta   90.00
_cell.angle_gamma   90.00
#
_symmetry.space_group_name_H-M   'P 1'
#
loop_
_entity.id
_entity.type
_entity.pdbx_description
1 polymer ?
#
loop_
_entity_poly.entity_id
_entity_poly.type
_entity_poly.pdbx_seq_one_letter_code
_entity_poly.pdbx_strand_id
1 'polypeptide(L)'
;MGTGVKTSTINTGDICIAAEKEREIEAKLNQIFADWAIENLYFSHFKNRGNLLLKGTEAGETTFKLEDGLMNLGSLLSNRYSAAIKWLHYLTTATEVIENCLIVQNLWVYLEAVFVGGDIGKQLPKEAERFVVIDSTWVKLMERAREKVNVIKCCAEDDTMSKALPHLLEELEACQKSLVGYLESKRRICLRFFFILDPALLEILGQASDSHTIQAHLLGVFENVFKVKFDPDDYNKITAVISKEGDEIPVRQGCTNSPEGETNSANQKAEIDIRMEEIIAEIYFEEECQTSQVKKSDSRPTGTSPYPA
;
A
#
# COMPACT_ATOMS: atom_id res chain seq x y z
N MET A 1 -68.63 45.65 25.35
CA MET A 1 -69.07 44.44 24.58
C MET A 1 -68.30 44.46 23.27
N GLY A 2 -67.54 43.47 22.84
CA GLY A 2 -67.12 42.20 23.41
C GLY A 2 -65.82 41.77 22.71
N THR A 3 -64.88 41.20 23.46
CA THR A 3 -63.65 40.61 22.92
C THR A 3 -63.99 39.30 22.24
N GLY A 4 -63.93 39.26 20.91
CA GLY A 4 -64.13 38.05 20.12
C GLY A 4 -62.99 37.07 20.34
N VAL A 5 -63.25 36.02 21.11
CA VAL A 5 -62.38 34.85 21.24
C VAL A 5 -62.41 34.12 19.90
N LYS A 6 -61.33 34.19 19.12
CA LYS A 6 -61.12 33.29 17.98
C LYS A 6 -60.87 31.90 18.55
N THR A 7 -61.91 31.08 18.61
CA THR A 7 -61.75 29.63 18.81
C THR A 7 -61.01 29.08 17.60
N SER A 8 -59.71 28.81 17.76
CA SER A 8 -58.94 28.01 16.82
C SER A 8 -59.54 26.61 16.81
N THR A 9 -60.46 26.36 15.88
CA THR A 9 -61.00 25.01 15.66
C THR A 9 -59.84 24.16 15.15
N ILE A 10 -59.31 23.33 16.04
CA ILE A 10 -58.30 22.33 15.71
C ILE A 10 -58.94 21.38 14.68
N ASN A 11 -58.43 21.37 13.45
CA ASN A 11 -58.93 20.48 12.40
C ASN A 11 -58.51 19.04 12.73
N THR A 12 -59.43 18.26 13.28
CA THR A 12 -59.18 16.88 13.69
C THR A 12 -58.76 15.99 12.51
N GLY A 13 -59.16 16.33 11.28
CA GLY A 13 -58.73 15.63 10.07
C GLY A 13 -57.23 15.77 9.79
N ASP A 14 -56.69 16.99 9.92
CA ASP A 14 -55.26 17.26 9.71
C ASP A 14 -54.40 16.54 10.76
N ILE A 15 -54.90 16.44 12.00
CA ILE A 15 -54.26 15.68 13.08
C ILE A 15 -54.22 14.18 12.75
N CYS A 16 -55.32 13.60 12.27
CA CYS A 16 -55.36 12.19 11.90
C CYS A 16 -54.36 11.88 10.77
N ILE A 17 -54.29 12.72 9.74
CA ILE A 17 -53.34 12.57 8.62
C ILE A 17 -51.89 12.70 9.11
N ALA A 18 -51.61 13.65 10.01
CA ALA A 18 -50.28 13.79 10.60
C ALA A 18 -49.90 12.57 11.44
N ALA A 19 -50.82 12.06 12.27
CA ALA A 19 -50.60 10.89 13.11
C ALA A 19 -50.37 9.60 12.28
N GLU A 20 -51.08 9.43 11.17
CA GLU A 20 -50.88 8.28 10.27
C GLU A 20 -49.49 8.33 9.61
N LYS A 21 -49.06 9.50 9.16
CA LYS A 21 -47.70 9.71 8.63
C LYS A 21 -46.62 9.47 9.69
N GLU A 22 -46.82 9.95 10.90
CA GLU A 22 -45.89 9.73 12.02
C GLU A 22 -45.74 8.24 12.34
N ARG A 23 -46.85 7.49 12.36
CA ARG A 23 -46.84 6.04 12.55
C ARG A 23 -46.08 5.31 11.45
N GLU A 24 -46.24 5.72 10.19
CA GLU A 24 -45.50 5.11 9.07
C GLU A 24 -43.99 5.34 9.20
N ILE A 25 -43.59 6.55 9.61
CA ILE A 25 -42.19 6.91 9.83
C ILE A 25 -41.59 6.11 11.00
N GLU A 26 -42.32 6.01 12.11
CA GLU A 26 -41.92 5.22 13.26
C GLU A 26 -41.73 3.74 12.90
N ALA A 27 -42.65 3.17 12.11
CA ALA A 27 -42.53 1.80 11.62
C ALA A 27 -41.25 1.60 10.78
N LYS A 28 -40.95 2.53 9.86
CA LYS A 28 -39.72 2.49 9.06
C LYS A 28 -38.46 2.61 9.92
N LEU A 29 -38.44 3.51 10.89
CA LEU A 29 -37.30 3.67 11.81
C LEU A 29 -37.07 2.44 12.67
N ASN A 30 -38.14 1.79 13.15
CA ASN A 30 -38.03 0.55 13.92
C ASN A 30 -37.49 -0.61 13.07
N GLN A 31 -37.85 -0.66 11.78
CA GLN A 31 -37.27 -1.64 10.86
C GLN A 31 -35.76 -1.41 10.69
N ILE A 32 -35.35 -0.16 10.45
CA ILE A 32 -33.92 0.21 10.35
C ILE A 32 -33.17 -0.21 11.62
N PHE A 33 -33.71 0.08 12.80
CA PHE A 33 -33.09 -0.37 14.05
C PHE A 33 -32.93 -1.89 14.12
N ALA A 34 -33.96 -2.65 13.74
CA ALA A 34 -33.93 -4.10 13.77
C ALA A 34 -32.88 -4.67 12.80
N ASP A 35 -32.77 -4.10 11.60
CA ASP A 35 -31.80 -4.52 10.58
C ASP A 35 -30.36 -4.28 11.06
N TRP A 36 -30.09 -3.10 11.62
CA TRP A 36 -28.74 -2.74 12.10
C TRP A 36 -28.39 -3.34 13.46
N ALA A 37 -29.34 -3.86 14.22
CA ALA A 37 -29.09 -4.52 15.49
C ALA A 37 -28.37 -5.88 15.33
N ILE A 38 -28.52 -6.52 14.16
CA ILE A 38 -27.96 -7.84 13.86
C ILE A 38 -26.76 -7.78 12.91
N GLU A 39 -26.54 -6.66 12.24
CA GLU A 39 -25.45 -6.50 11.28
C GLU A 39 -24.09 -6.41 12.00
N ASN A 40 -23.15 -7.28 11.60
CA ASN A 40 -21.82 -7.38 12.22
C ASN A 40 -20.72 -7.28 11.17
N LEU A 41 -19.59 -6.69 11.57
CA LEU A 41 -18.34 -6.70 10.84
C LEU A 41 -17.66 -8.06 10.97
N TYR A 42 -17.05 -8.51 9.87
CA TYR A 42 -16.34 -9.79 9.80
C TYR A 42 -14.85 -9.56 9.57
N PHE A 43 -14.03 -10.28 10.34
CA PHE A 43 -12.58 -10.14 10.31
C PHE A 43 -11.91 -11.42 9.81
N SER A 44 -10.77 -11.27 9.13
CA SER A 44 -9.91 -12.34 8.66
C SER A 44 -8.50 -12.23 9.24
N HIS A 45 -7.80 -13.36 9.17
CA HIS A 45 -6.47 -13.52 9.75
C HIS A 45 -5.40 -12.82 8.91
N PHE A 46 -4.42 -12.20 9.56
CA PHE A 46 -3.23 -11.65 8.91
C PHE A 46 -1.98 -12.41 9.38
N LYS A 47 -1.33 -13.13 8.46
CA LYS A 47 -0.11 -13.92 8.71
C LYS A 47 -0.23 -14.77 9.98
N ASN A 48 0.58 -14.52 11.02
CA ASN A 48 0.55 -15.17 12.33
C ASN A 48 0.08 -14.20 13.45
N ARG A 49 -0.51 -13.05 13.10
CA ARG A 49 -0.79 -11.93 14.01
C ARG A 49 -2.27 -11.84 14.44
N GLY A 50 -3.08 -12.84 14.10
CA GLY A 50 -4.49 -12.88 14.46
C GLY A 50 -5.40 -12.19 13.44
N ASN A 51 -6.64 -11.93 13.85
CA ASN A 51 -7.66 -11.33 13.01
C ASN A 51 -7.52 -9.80 13.02
N LEU A 52 -6.76 -9.27 12.06
CA LEU A 52 -6.43 -7.84 11.93
C LEU A 52 -6.98 -7.20 10.65
N LEU A 53 -7.64 -7.99 9.80
CA LEU A 53 -8.18 -7.49 8.54
C LEU A 53 -9.70 -7.52 8.59
N LEU A 54 -10.35 -6.44 8.19
CA LEU A 54 -11.74 -6.44 7.79
C LEU A 54 -11.88 -7.19 6.45
N LYS A 55 -12.85 -8.09 6.38
CA LYS A 55 -13.10 -8.83 5.15
C LYS A 55 -13.78 -7.93 4.11
N GLY A 56 -13.11 -7.74 2.97
CA GLY A 56 -13.57 -6.82 1.92
C GLY A 56 -14.92 -7.18 1.30
N THR A 57 -15.24 -8.46 1.13
CA THR A 57 -16.52 -8.89 0.53
C THR A 57 -17.70 -8.54 1.42
N GLU A 58 -17.66 -8.97 2.69
CA GLU A 58 -18.71 -8.69 3.67
C GLU A 58 -18.79 -7.18 4.00
N ALA A 59 -17.65 -6.48 4.02
CA ALA A 59 -17.63 -5.02 4.16
C ALA A 59 -18.32 -4.32 2.99
N GLY A 60 -18.10 -4.76 1.75
CA GLY A 60 -18.77 -4.21 0.57
C GLY A 60 -20.29 -4.43 0.59
N GLU A 61 -20.75 -5.62 1.02
CA GLU A 61 -22.18 -5.89 1.24
C GLU A 61 -22.76 -4.97 2.32
N THR A 62 -22.01 -4.74 3.40
CA THR A 62 -22.41 -3.82 4.48
C THR A 62 -22.51 -2.39 3.96
N THR A 63 -21.55 -1.93 3.15
CA THR A 63 -21.58 -0.60 2.52
C THR A 63 -22.81 -0.43 1.63
N PHE A 64 -23.15 -1.42 0.82
CA PHE A 64 -24.37 -1.38 0.00
C PHE A 64 -25.64 -1.26 0.86
N LYS A 65 -25.73 -1.99 1.98
CA LYS A 65 -26.83 -1.85 2.94
C LYS A 65 -26.86 -0.46 3.59
N LEU A 66 -25.71 0.13 3.88
CA LEU A 66 -25.62 1.49 4.43
C LEU A 66 -26.14 2.52 3.43
N GLU A 67 -25.78 2.41 2.15
CA GLU A 67 -26.25 3.28 1.07
C GLU A 67 -27.78 3.22 0.90
N ASP A 68 -28.35 2.01 0.87
CA ASP A 68 -29.80 1.82 0.81
C ASP A 68 -30.50 2.39 2.05
N GLY A 69 -29.94 2.14 3.24
CA GLY A 69 -30.43 2.71 4.50
C GLY A 69 -30.42 4.24 4.50
N LEU A 70 -29.35 4.86 3.98
CA LEU A 70 -29.23 6.31 3.84
C LEU A 70 -30.25 6.88 2.84
N MET A 71 -30.47 6.21 1.70
CA MET A 71 -31.48 6.61 0.72
C MET A 71 -32.90 6.55 1.33
N ASN A 72 -33.20 5.48 2.05
CA ASN A 72 -34.46 5.30 2.76
C ASN A 72 -34.67 6.40 3.82
N LEU A 73 -33.66 6.69 4.64
CA LEU A 73 -33.73 7.78 5.64
C LEU A 73 -33.84 9.16 5.00
N GLY A 74 -33.12 9.41 3.90
CA GLY A 74 -33.13 10.69 3.17
C GLY A 74 -34.54 11.09 2.72
N SER A 75 -35.36 10.12 2.31
CA SER A 75 -36.77 10.34 1.96
C SER A 75 -37.65 10.78 3.14
N LEU A 76 -37.22 10.51 4.39
CA LEU A 76 -37.97 10.78 5.62
C LEU A 76 -37.57 12.11 6.30
N LEU A 77 -36.48 12.76 5.87
CA LEU A 77 -35.92 13.96 6.51
C LEU A 77 -36.78 15.23 6.37
N SER A 78 -37.76 15.23 5.46
CA SER A 78 -38.71 16.34 5.27
C SER A 78 -39.45 16.73 6.57
N ASN A 79 -39.57 15.79 7.51
CA ASN A 79 -40.39 15.95 8.72
C ASN A 79 -39.63 16.29 10.02
N ARG A 80 -38.33 16.61 9.98
CA ARG A 80 -37.53 17.04 11.16
C ARG A 80 -37.61 16.11 12.40
N TYR A 81 -37.73 14.79 12.20
CA TYR A 81 -37.68 13.83 13.31
C TYR A 81 -36.26 13.69 13.87
N SER A 82 -36.08 13.90 15.17
CA SER A 82 -34.78 13.82 15.84
C SER A 82 -34.14 12.43 15.77
N ALA A 83 -34.96 11.37 15.84
CA ALA A 83 -34.48 9.99 15.70
C ALA A 83 -33.95 9.70 14.28
N ALA A 84 -34.65 10.16 13.24
CA ALA A 84 -34.19 10.00 11.86
C ALA A 84 -32.86 10.73 11.61
N ILE A 85 -32.69 11.93 12.18
CA ILE A 85 -31.42 12.69 12.10
C ILE A 85 -30.28 11.93 12.79
N LYS A 86 -30.55 11.33 13.97
CA LYS A 86 -29.56 10.53 14.69
C LYS A 86 -29.12 9.30 13.87
N TRP A 87 -30.07 8.57 13.30
CA TRP A 87 -29.77 7.41 12.46
C TRP A 87 -29.06 7.79 11.17
N LEU A 88 -29.41 8.92 10.56
CA LEU A 88 -28.68 9.46 9.41
C LEU A 88 -27.20 9.64 9.76
N HIS A 89 -26.91 10.29 10.89
CA HIS A 89 -25.54 10.47 11.36
C HIS A 89 -24.84 9.13 11.58
N TYR A 90 -25.49 8.16 12.22
CA TYR A 90 -24.90 6.84 12.45
C TYR A 90 -24.58 6.08 11.17
N LEU A 91 -25.49 6.06 10.20
CA LEU A 91 -25.24 5.36 8.94
C LEU A 91 -24.14 6.07 8.13
N THR A 92 -24.15 7.41 8.07
CA THR A 92 -23.11 8.18 7.38
C THR A 92 -21.74 7.95 8.00
N THR A 93 -21.62 8.05 9.33
CA THR A 93 -20.36 7.81 10.03
C THR A 93 -19.90 6.36 9.88
N ALA A 94 -20.81 5.38 9.88
CA ALA A 94 -20.46 3.99 9.63
C ALA A 94 -19.89 3.77 8.22
N THR A 95 -20.48 4.39 7.20
CA THR A 95 -19.96 4.34 5.82
C THR A 95 -18.55 4.89 5.75
N GLU A 96 -18.33 6.11 6.26
CA GLU A 96 -17.02 6.76 6.24
C GLU A 96 -15.96 5.93 7.00
N VAL A 97 -16.33 5.34 8.13
CA VAL A 97 -15.41 4.51 8.93
C VAL A 97 -15.04 3.23 8.19
N ILE A 98 -16.00 2.53 7.56
CA ILE A 98 -15.72 1.28 6.83
C ILE A 98 -14.83 1.57 5.62
N GLU A 99 -15.13 2.60 4.85
CA GLU A 99 -14.33 2.99 3.69
C GLU A 99 -12.89 3.36 4.09
N ASN A 100 -12.73 4.24 5.08
CA ASN A 100 -11.41 4.63 5.59
C ASN A 100 -10.66 3.43 6.17
N CYS A 101 -11.36 2.52 6.85
CA CYS A 101 -10.76 1.30 7.38
C CYS A 101 -10.16 0.45 6.26
N LEU A 102 -10.88 0.26 5.15
CA LEU A 102 -10.38 -0.50 4.00
C LEU A 102 -9.17 0.18 3.32
N ILE A 103 -9.20 1.51 3.18
CA ILE A 103 -8.08 2.28 2.62
C ILE A 103 -6.83 2.14 3.50
N VAL A 104 -6.97 2.41 4.81
CA VAL A 104 -5.90 2.28 5.80
C VAL A 104 -5.36 0.86 5.84
N GLN A 105 -6.25 -0.15 5.83
CA GLN A 105 -5.86 -1.56 5.82
C GLN A 105 -4.98 -1.91 4.62
N ASN A 106 -5.39 -1.52 3.41
CA ASN A 106 -4.64 -1.85 2.20
C ASN A 106 -3.25 -1.21 2.22
N LEU A 107 -3.16 0.06 2.64
CA LEU A 107 -1.88 0.76 2.74
C LEU A 107 -1.01 0.20 3.86
N TRP A 108 -1.59 -0.16 5.01
CA TRP A 108 -0.90 -0.81 6.11
C TRP A 108 -0.35 -2.18 5.72
N VAL A 109 -1.12 -3.03 5.03
CA VAL A 109 -0.66 -4.34 4.54
C VAL A 109 0.53 -4.18 3.59
N TYR A 110 0.45 -3.21 2.67
CA TYR A 110 1.55 -2.92 1.75
C TYR A 110 2.81 -2.47 2.49
N LEU A 111 2.69 -1.50 3.39
CA LEU A 111 3.84 -0.97 4.14
C LEU A 111 4.39 -1.97 5.16
N GLU A 112 3.57 -2.85 5.71
CA GLU A 112 4.03 -3.94 6.58
C GLU A 112 4.97 -4.87 5.82
N ALA A 113 4.61 -5.24 4.58
CA ALA A 113 5.46 -6.08 3.74
C ALA A 113 6.80 -5.41 3.42
N VAL A 114 6.79 -4.07 3.22
CA VAL A 114 7.99 -3.29 2.91
C VAL A 114 8.91 -3.11 4.13
N PHE A 115 8.37 -2.74 5.29
CA PHE A 115 9.19 -2.34 6.45
C PHE A 115 9.53 -3.46 7.44
N VAL A 116 8.71 -4.52 7.53
CA VAL A 116 8.90 -5.57 8.55
C VAL A 116 9.72 -6.77 8.02
N GLY A 117 9.81 -6.93 6.69
CA GLY A 117 10.37 -8.15 6.07
C GLY A 117 11.70 -8.00 5.33
N GLY A 118 12.28 -6.80 5.20
CA GLY A 118 13.42 -6.59 4.31
C GLY A 118 14.34 -5.42 4.69
N ASP A 119 15.31 -5.16 3.82
CA ASP A 119 16.35 -4.16 4.03
C ASP A 119 15.87 -2.72 3.85
N ILE A 120 14.69 -2.49 3.27
CA ILE A 120 14.13 -1.14 3.08
C ILE A 120 14.01 -0.40 4.41
N GLY A 121 13.60 -1.07 5.48
CA GLY A 121 13.52 -0.46 6.82
C GLY A 121 14.87 0.02 7.35
N LYS A 122 15.99 -0.59 6.93
CA LYS A 122 17.34 -0.14 7.29
C LYS A 122 17.71 1.14 6.54
N GLN A 123 17.24 1.28 5.30
CA GLN A 123 17.47 2.45 4.45
C GLN A 123 16.60 3.65 4.84
N LEU A 124 15.38 3.38 5.32
CA LEU A 124 14.43 4.38 5.78
C LEU A 124 14.13 4.20 7.29
N PRO A 125 15.11 4.44 8.17
CA PRO A 125 14.99 4.14 9.61
C PRO A 125 13.92 4.98 10.30
N LYS A 126 13.74 6.25 9.91
CA LYS A 126 12.77 7.16 10.52
C LYS A 126 11.35 6.70 10.20
N GLU A 127 11.11 6.31 8.95
CA GLU A 127 9.85 5.76 8.48
C GLU A 127 9.59 4.39 9.10
N ALA A 128 10.61 3.54 9.26
CA ALA A 128 10.47 2.25 9.94
C ALA A 128 10.07 2.42 11.42
N GLU A 129 10.71 3.32 12.15
CA GLU A 129 10.33 3.65 13.54
C GLU A 129 8.89 4.20 13.63
N ARG A 130 8.51 5.09 12.70
CA ARG A 130 7.14 5.59 12.59
C ARG A 130 6.16 4.45 12.31
N PHE A 131 6.51 3.55 11.40
CA PHE A 131 5.66 2.41 11.04
C PHE A 131 5.41 1.46 12.21
N VAL A 132 6.38 1.27 13.12
CA VAL A 132 6.17 0.48 14.35
C VAL A 132 5.06 1.08 15.23
N VAL A 133 4.97 2.41 15.32
CA VAL A 133 3.91 3.11 16.08
C VAL A 133 2.56 2.97 15.38
N ILE A 134 2.53 3.18 14.05
CA ILE A 134 1.35 2.97 13.21
C ILE A 134 0.83 1.54 13.39
N ASP A 135 1.71 0.55 13.28
CA ASP A 135 1.41 -0.87 13.40
C ASP A 135 0.80 -1.21 14.77
N SER A 136 1.42 -0.76 15.86
CA SER A 136 0.84 -0.96 17.20
C SER A 136 -0.53 -0.32 17.34
N THR A 137 -0.75 0.84 16.71
CA THR A 137 -2.03 1.56 16.76
C THR A 137 -3.10 0.82 15.97
N TRP A 138 -2.78 0.35 14.76
CA TRP A 138 -3.68 -0.46 13.93
C TRP A 138 -4.12 -1.73 14.66
N VAL A 139 -3.17 -2.47 15.26
CA VAL A 139 -3.47 -3.71 15.99
C VAL A 139 -4.46 -3.46 17.13
N LYS A 140 -4.21 -2.44 17.97
CA LYS A 140 -5.11 -2.09 19.08
C LYS A 140 -6.49 -1.66 18.58
N LEU A 141 -6.54 -0.93 17.47
CA LEU A 141 -7.79 -0.47 16.87
C LEU A 141 -8.63 -1.66 16.37
N MET A 142 -8.00 -2.62 15.68
CA MET A 142 -8.66 -3.83 15.19
C MET A 142 -9.08 -4.77 16.34
N GLU A 143 -8.28 -4.87 17.41
CA GLU A 143 -8.67 -5.62 18.62
C GLU A 143 -9.95 -5.04 19.24
N ARG A 144 -10.02 -3.72 19.40
CA ARG A 144 -11.23 -3.03 19.89
C ARG A 144 -12.43 -3.26 18.97
N ALA A 145 -12.23 -3.18 17.66
CA ALA A 145 -13.29 -3.42 16.68
C ALA A 145 -13.85 -4.86 16.79
N ARG A 146 -13.00 -5.84 17.12
CA ARG A 146 -13.42 -7.22 17.35
C ARG A 146 -14.19 -7.43 18.66
N GLU A 147 -13.95 -6.63 19.69
CA GLU A 147 -14.75 -6.68 20.92
C GLU A 147 -16.19 -6.23 20.69
N LYS A 148 -16.40 -5.33 19.71
CA LYS A 148 -17.71 -4.78 19.35
C LYS A 148 -17.98 -4.98 17.85
N VAL A 149 -18.26 -6.21 17.45
CA VAL A 149 -18.44 -6.53 16.02
C VAL A 149 -19.64 -5.85 15.35
N ASN A 150 -20.65 -5.39 16.08
CA ASN A 150 -21.81 -4.74 15.47
C ASN A 150 -21.40 -3.42 14.78
N VAL A 151 -21.86 -3.24 13.54
CA VAL A 151 -21.46 -2.12 12.67
C VAL A 151 -21.67 -0.76 13.35
N ILE A 152 -22.87 -0.50 13.85
CA ILE A 152 -23.22 0.79 14.45
C ILE A 152 -22.45 1.02 15.76
N LYS A 153 -22.34 -0.01 16.60
CA LYS A 153 -21.59 0.07 17.87
C LYS A 153 -20.10 0.30 17.66
N CYS A 154 -19.51 -0.31 16.62
CA CYS A 154 -18.09 -0.18 16.31
C CYS A 154 -17.77 1.18 15.69
N CYS A 155 -18.60 1.62 14.74
CA CYS A 155 -18.26 2.73 13.86
C CYS A 155 -18.86 4.07 14.28
N ALA A 156 -20.04 4.07 14.91
CA ALA A 156 -20.85 5.28 15.07
C ALA A 156 -21.23 5.62 16.53
N GLU A 157 -21.43 4.63 17.41
CA GLU A 157 -21.66 4.91 18.84
C GLU A 157 -20.38 5.36 19.56
N ASP A 158 -19.23 4.94 19.05
CA ASP A 158 -17.91 5.23 19.58
C ASP A 158 -17.10 5.96 18.51
N ASP A 159 -16.66 7.17 18.82
CA ASP A 159 -15.94 8.04 17.88
C ASP A 159 -14.44 7.70 17.76
N THR A 160 -13.98 6.66 18.46
CA THR A 160 -12.58 6.23 18.43
C THR A 160 -12.13 5.87 17.01
N MET A 161 -12.92 5.09 16.27
CA MET A 161 -12.60 4.66 14.90
C MET A 161 -12.57 5.85 13.93
N SER A 162 -13.62 6.69 13.97
CA SER A 162 -13.75 7.85 13.08
C SER A 162 -12.68 8.92 13.31
N LYS A 163 -12.15 9.03 14.54
CA LYS A 163 -11.03 9.93 14.84
C LYS A 163 -9.66 9.33 14.57
N ALA A 164 -9.47 8.04 14.84
CA ALA A 164 -8.16 7.40 14.72
C ALA A 164 -7.78 7.07 13.27
N LEU A 165 -8.73 6.61 12.46
CA LEU A 165 -8.46 6.19 11.07
C LEU A 165 -7.88 7.33 10.20
N PRO A 166 -8.41 8.56 10.20
CA PRO A 166 -7.85 9.64 9.38
C PRO A 166 -6.41 10.00 9.78
N HIS A 167 -6.11 10.06 11.08
CA HIS A 167 -4.75 10.30 11.56
C HIS A 167 -3.82 9.16 11.17
N LEU A 168 -4.28 7.91 11.26
CA LEU A 168 -3.49 6.75 10.87
C LEU A 168 -3.22 6.73 9.36
N LEU A 169 -4.20 7.14 8.55
CA LEU A 169 -4.05 7.29 7.11
C LEU A 169 -2.98 8.33 6.77
N GLU A 170 -3.04 9.53 7.38
CA GLU A 170 -2.05 10.59 7.15
C GLU A 170 -0.62 10.12 7.45
N GLU A 171 -0.44 9.39 8.54
CA GLU A 171 0.86 8.82 8.94
C GLU A 171 1.35 7.73 7.97
N LEU A 172 0.44 6.90 7.46
CA LEU A 172 0.76 5.90 6.45
C LEU A 172 1.12 6.55 5.10
N GLU A 173 0.38 7.58 4.67
CA GLU A 173 0.66 8.33 3.45
C GLU A 173 2.01 9.06 3.52
N ALA A 174 2.39 9.56 4.69
CA ALA A 174 3.72 10.13 4.91
C ALA A 174 4.82 9.09 4.69
N CYS A 175 4.67 7.87 5.23
CA CYS A 175 5.58 6.76 4.98
C CYS A 175 5.63 6.38 3.49
N GLN A 176 4.47 6.30 2.83
CA GLN A 176 4.37 5.98 1.41
C GLN A 176 5.09 7.03 0.55
N LYS A 177 4.93 8.31 0.87
CA LYS A 177 5.60 9.41 0.15
C LYS A 177 7.12 9.33 0.29
N SER A 178 7.64 9.07 1.49
CA SER A 178 9.08 8.85 1.70
C SER A 178 9.58 7.64 0.91
N LEU A 179 8.81 6.55 0.88
CA LEU A 179 9.14 5.35 0.10
C LEU A 179 9.22 5.64 -1.41
N VAL A 180 8.23 6.36 -1.97
CA VAL A 180 8.24 6.77 -3.37
C VAL A 180 9.46 7.63 -3.67
N GLY A 181 9.77 8.62 -2.83
CA GLY A 181 10.95 9.46 -2.98
C GLY A 181 12.26 8.67 -2.95
N TYR A 182 12.34 7.64 -2.09
CA TYR A 182 13.47 6.71 -2.04
C TYR A 182 13.59 5.91 -3.35
N LEU A 183 12.51 5.31 -3.85
CA LEU A 183 12.52 4.56 -5.10
C LEU A 183 12.91 5.43 -6.30
N GLU A 184 12.41 6.66 -6.38
CA GLU A 184 12.83 7.62 -7.40
C GLU A 184 14.31 7.98 -7.31
N SER A 185 14.86 8.11 -6.09
CA SER A 185 16.29 8.37 -5.91
C SER A 185 17.13 7.22 -6.46
N LYS A 186 16.70 5.96 -6.25
CA LYS A 186 17.36 4.78 -6.80
C LYS A 186 17.24 4.67 -8.31
N ARG A 187 16.08 5.03 -8.87
CA ARG A 187 15.90 5.14 -10.34
C ARG A 187 16.80 6.18 -10.98
N ARG A 188 17.12 7.28 -10.29
CA ARG A 188 18.05 8.30 -10.80
C ARG A 188 19.50 7.82 -10.84
N ILE A 189 19.88 6.90 -9.97
CA ILE A 189 21.22 6.30 -9.95
C ILE A 189 21.35 5.24 -11.05
N CYS A 190 20.35 4.37 -11.18
CA CYS A 190 20.28 3.38 -12.26
C CYS A 190 19.09 3.64 -13.20
N LEU A 191 19.37 4.21 -14.38
CA LEU A 191 18.34 4.54 -15.37
C LEU A 191 17.53 3.31 -15.85
N ARG A 192 18.04 2.08 -15.70
CA ARG A 192 17.30 0.86 -16.07
C ARG A 192 16.15 0.53 -15.13
N PHE A 193 16.21 1.00 -13.88
CA PHE A 193 15.11 0.83 -12.92
C PHE A 193 13.85 1.60 -13.31
N PHE A 194 13.90 2.51 -14.29
CA PHE A 194 12.70 3.11 -14.88
C PHE A 194 11.85 2.09 -15.66
N PHE A 195 12.43 0.99 -16.13
CA PHE A 195 11.71 -0.08 -16.84
C PHE A 195 11.15 -1.15 -15.89
N ILE A 196 11.44 -1.04 -14.59
CA ILE A 196 11.01 -2.00 -13.56
C ILE A 196 9.86 -1.39 -12.74
N LEU A 197 8.81 -2.17 -12.53
CA LEU A 197 7.65 -1.79 -11.71
C LEU A 197 8.04 -1.70 -10.22
N ASP A 198 7.34 -0.83 -9.48
CA ASP A 198 7.62 -0.61 -8.05
C ASP A 198 7.67 -1.91 -7.21
N PRO A 199 6.75 -2.89 -7.36
CA PRO A 199 6.81 -4.13 -6.58
C PRO A 199 8.09 -4.94 -6.86
N ALA A 200 8.48 -5.09 -8.12
CA ALA A 200 9.70 -5.81 -8.49
C ALA A 200 10.95 -5.05 -8.04
N LEU A 201 10.94 -3.72 -8.12
CA LEU A 201 12.03 -2.89 -7.61
C LEU A 201 12.16 -3.00 -6.08
N LEU A 202 11.05 -3.09 -5.36
CA LEU A 202 11.05 -3.30 -3.90
C LEU A 202 11.53 -4.69 -3.50
N GLU A 203 11.23 -5.73 -4.29
CA GLU A 203 11.78 -7.07 -4.07
C GLU A 203 13.32 -7.07 -4.19
N ILE A 204 13.82 -6.46 -5.27
CA ILE A 204 15.27 -6.27 -5.50
C ILE A 204 15.91 -5.52 -4.33
N LEU A 205 15.41 -4.33 -4.01
CA LEU A 205 16.00 -3.46 -2.97
C LEU A 205 15.78 -4.00 -1.54
N GLY A 206 14.70 -4.74 -1.32
CA GLY A 206 14.37 -5.32 -0.02
C GLY A 206 15.25 -6.50 0.37
N GLN A 207 15.98 -7.10 -0.58
CA GLN A 207 16.89 -8.21 -0.35
C GLN A 207 18.35 -7.87 -0.73
N ALA A 208 18.66 -6.59 -0.85
CA ALA A 208 19.96 -6.12 -1.34
C ALA A 208 21.16 -6.56 -0.48
N SER A 209 20.95 -6.98 0.77
CA SER A 209 22.02 -7.58 1.59
C SER A 209 22.48 -8.97 1.13
N ASP A 210 21.66 -9.72 0.38
CA ASP A 210 22.03 -11.02 -0.20
C ASP A 210 22.19 -10.91 -1.71
N SER A 211 23.45 -10.83 -2.16
CA SER A 211 23.81 -10.68 -3.58
C SER A 211 23.28 -11.80 -4.48
N HIS A 212 22.95 -12.98 -3.95
CA HIS A 212 22.45 -14.09 -4.77
C HIS A 212 20.97 -13.93 -5.16
N THR A 213 20.19 -13.14 -4.43
CA THR A 213 18.76 -12.96 -4.69
C THR A 213 18.49 -12.20 -5.99
N ILE A 214 19.42 -11.34 -6.42
CA ILE A 214 19.31 -10.55 -7.64
C ILE A 214 19.16 -11.41 -8.90
N GLN A 215 19.64 -12.65 -8.88
CA GLN A 215 19.62 -13.59 -10.00
C GLN A 215 18.22 -13.76 -10.62
N ALA A 216 17.17 -13.77 -9.79
CA ALA A 216 15.79 -13.90 -10.26
C ALA A 216 15.30 -12.69 -11.05
N HIS A 217 15.93 -11.53 -10.85
CA HIS A 217 15.51 -10.25 -11.40
C HIS A 217 16.43 -9.75 -12.54
N LEU A 218 17.59 -10.39 -12.76
CA LEU A 218 18.56 -9.97 -13.78
C LEU A 218 17.95 -9.83 -15.17
N LEU A 219 17.09 -10.77 -15.58
CA LEU A 219 16.39 -10.71 -16.87
C LEU A 219 15.40 -9.55 -17.00
N GLY A 220 14.90 -9.03 -15.88
CA GLY A 220 14.01 -7.87 -15.85
C GLY A 220 14.76 -6.54 -15.87
N VAL A 221 16.03 -6.55 -15.44
CA VAL A 221 16.90 -5.36 -15.40
C VAL A 221 17.75 -5.26 -16.67
N PHE A 222 18.20 -6.41 -17.20
CA PHE A 222 19.16 -6.55 -18.28
C PHE A 222 18.59 -7.39 -19.44
N GLU A 223 18.88 -7.01 -20.69
CA GLU A 223 18.31 -7.69 -21.86
C GLU A 223 18.98 -9.04 -22.13
N ASN A 224 20.31 -9.16 -21.91
CA ASN A 224 21.05 -10.40 -22.18
C ASN A 224 21.89 -10.90 -21.00
N VAL A 225 21.50 -10.59 -19.77
CA VAL A 225 22.11 -11.19 -18.57
C VAL A 225 21.13 -12.17 -17.95
N PHE A 226 21.42 -13.46 -18.15
CA PHE A 226 20.59 -14.54 -17.61
C PHE A 226 20.97 -14.87 -16.17
N LYS A 227 22.27 -15.02 -15.91
CA LYS A 227 22.81 -15.34 -14.58
C LYS A 227 24.18 -14.71 -14.37
N VAL A 228 24.59 -14.60 -13.12
CA VAL A 228 25.97 -14.28 -12.75
C VAL A 228 26.61 -15.47 -12.00
N LYS A 229 27.92 -15.60 -12.07
CA LYS A 229 28.69 -16.63 -11.36
C LYS A 229 29.44 -15.99 -10.21
N PHE A 230 29.19 -16.49 -9.01
CA PHE A 230 29.86 -16.03 -7.80
C PHE A 230 31.15 -16.82 -7.56
N ASP A 231 32.12 -16.17 -6.92
CA ASP A 231 33.38 -16.77 -6.50
C ASP A 231 33.11 -17.82 -5.40
N PRO A 232 33.71 -19.02 -5.46
CA PRO A 232 33.53 -20.04 -4.43
C PRO A 232 34.17 -19.66 -3.09
N ASP A 233 35.19 -18.79 -3.08
CA ASP A 233 35.89 -18.35 -1.88
C ASP A 233 35.35 -17.02 -1.34
N ASP A 234 34.75 -16.19 -2.20
CA ASP A 234 34.08 -14.93 -1.83
C ASP A 234 32.61 -14.89 -2.28
N TYR A 235 31.70 -15.10 -1.32
CA TYR A 235 30.26 -15.23 -1.55
C TYR A 235 29.64 -14.05 -2.32
N ASN A 236 30.19 -12.84 -2.19
CA ASN A 236 29.58 -11.66 -2.82
C ASN A 236 30.26 -11.27 -4.14
N LYS A 237 31.38 -11.92 -4.51
CA LYS A 237 32.18 -11.50 -5.65
C LYS A 237 31.70 -12.17 -6.93
N ILE A 238 31.42 -11.38 -7.95
CA ILE A 238 31.05 -11.88 -9.27
C ILE A 238 32.32 -12.14 -10.09
N THR A 239 32.39 -13.32 -10.71
CA THR A 239 33.53 -13.76 -11.54
C THR A 239 33.21 -13.83 -13.02
N ALA A 240 31.94 -14.09 -13.36
CA ALA A 240 31.49 -14.14 -14.75
C ALA A 240 30.00 -13.80 -14.87
N VAL A 241 29.61 -13.33 -16.05
CA VAL A 241 28.23 -13.08 -16.46
C VAL A 241 27.85 -14.13 -17.51
N ILE A 242 26.64 -14.68 -17.42
CA ILE A 242 26.13 -15.74 -18.31
C ILE A 242 24.96 -15.17 -19.11
N SER A 243 25.06 -15.25 -20.45
CA SER A 243 24.01 -14.79 -21.36
C SER A 243 22.82 -15.76 -21.45
N LYS A 244 21.74 -15.35 -22.12
CA LYS A 244 20.59 -16.25 -22.40
C LYS A 244 20.97 -17.43 -23.28
N GLU A 245 21.96 -17.24 -24.15
CA GLU A 245 22.48 -18.26 -25.07
C GLU A 245 23.45 -19.22 -24.37
N GLY A 246 23.83 -18.93 -23.12
CA GLY A 246 24.75 -19.74 -22.33
C GLY A 246 26.22 -19.33 -22.45
N ASP A 247 26.50 -18.19 -23.08
CA ASP A 247 27.87 -17.67 -23.19
C ASP A 247 28.33 -17.13 -21.83
N GLU A 248 29.47 -17.63 -21.35
CA GLU A 248 30.09 -17.19 -20.09
C GLU A 248 31.17 -16.15 -20.39
N ILE A 249 30.98 -14.94 -19.87
CA ILE A 249 31.88 -13.80 -20.06
C ILE A 249 32.54 -13.49 -18.71
N PRO A 250 33.86 -13.70 -18.55
CA PRO A 250 34.54 -13.42 -17.29
C PRO A 250 34.63 -11.91 -17.05
N VAL A 251 34.30 -11.48 -15.83
CA VAL A 251 34.41 -10.07 -15.41
C VAL A 251 35.88 -9.73 -15.29
N ARG A 252 36.35 -8.69 -15.99
CA ARG A 252 37.78 -8.33 -15.97
C ARG A 252 38.18 -7.78 -14.60
N GLN A 253 39.21 -8.37 -14.02
CA GLN A 253 39.76 -8.14 -12.67
C GLN A 253 40.40 -6.74 -12.44
N GLY A 254 40.01 -5.72 -13.20
CA GLY A 254 40.57 -4.36 -13.15
C GLY A 254 39.53 -3.24 -13.03
N CYS A 255 38.27 -3.56 -12.71
CA CYS A 255 37.21 -2.57 -12.50
C CYS A 255 36.77 -2.44 -11.03
N THR A 256 37.46 -3.09 -10.08
CA THR A 256 37.27 -2.82 -8.65
C THR A 256 37.82 -1.43 -8.34
N ASN A 257 36.97 -0.41 -8.47
CA ASN A 257 37.18 0.85 -7.74
C ASN A 257 36.80 0.60 -6.27
N SER A 258 37.54 -0.27 -5.58
CA SER A 258 37.59 -0.21 -4.13
C SER A 258 38.55 0.93 -3.79
N PRO A 259 38.11 2.01 -3.13
CA PRO A 259 39.07 2.86 -2.43
C PRO A 259 39.65 1.99 -1.30
N GLU A 260 40.91 1.58 -1.45
CA GLU A 260 41.76 1.23 -0.32
C GLU A 260 41.81 2.46 0.59
N GLY A 261 40.93 2.50 1.59
CA GLY A 261 40.77 3.65 2.46
C GLY A 261 40.03 3.23 3.73
N GLU A 262 40.82 2.99 4.77
CA GLU A 262 40.40 2.86 6.17
C GLU A 262 39.18 3.75 6.49
N THR A 263 38.11 3.20 7.09
CA THR A 263 37.30 3.96 8.08
C THR A 263 36.29 3.08 8.81
N ASN A 264 36.56 2.91 10.11
CA ASN A 264 35.70 3.16 11.26
C ASN A 264 34.20 2.80 11.19
N SER A 265 33.75 2.20 12.30
CA SER A 265 32.44 1.63 12.67
C SER A 265 31.17 2.52 12.54
N ALA A 266 31.04 3.30 11.48
CA ALA A 266 29.83 4.10 11.19
C ALA A 266 29.19 3.79 9.83
N ASN A 267 29.78 2.93 9.00
CA ASN A 267 29.45 2.82 7.57
C ASN A 267 28.61 1.61 7.12
N GLN A 268 28.09 0.79 8.04
CA GLN A 268 27.24 -0.36 7.67
C GLN A 268 25.93 0.02 6.94
N LYS A 269 25.54 1.29 6.96
CA LYS A 269 24.36 1.81 6.25
C LYS A 269 24.62 2.12 4.77
N ALA A 270 25.87 2.36 4.38
CA ALA A 270 26.27 2.66 3.01
C ALA A 270 26.63 1.39 2.21
N GLU A 271 26.92 0.28 2.89
CA GLU A 271 27.50 -0.92 2.27
C GLU A 271 26.52 -1.75 1.44
N ILE A 272 25.22 -1.68 1.72
CA ILE A 272 24.17 -2.41 0.97
C ILE A 272 23.79 -1.67 -0.32
N ASP A 273 23.69 -0.34 -0.26
CA ASP A 273 23.37 0.51 -1.40
C ASP A 273 24.53 0.55 -2.41
N ILE A 274 25.76 0.66 -1.91
CA ILE A 274 26.98 0.68 -2.74
C ILE A 274 27.13 -0.64 -3.50
N ARG A 275 26.82 -1.80 -2.89
CA ARG A 275 27.06 -3.12 -3.51
C ARG A 275 26.09 -3.48 -4.63
N MET A 276 24.80 -3.20 -4.49
CA MET A 276 23.86 -3.42 -5.61
C MET A 276 24.07 -2.40 -6.72
N GLU A 277 24.39 -1.16 -6.38
CA GLU A 277 24.79 -0.14 -7.35
C GLU A 277 26.11 -0.50 -8.04
N GLU A 278 27.07 -1.12 -7.34
CA GLU A 278 28.33 -1.65 -7.90
C GLU A 278 28.07 -2.85 -8.80
N ILE A 279 27.28 -3.85 -8.39
CA ILE A 279 26.94 -5.00 -9.23
C ILE A 279 26.21 -4.53 -10.49
N ILE A 280 25.25 -3.60 -10.36
CA ILE A 280 24.52 -3.06 -11.50
C ILE A 280 25.42 -2.16 -12.36
N ALA A 281 26.34 -1.40 -11.77
CA ALA A 281 27.31 -0.59 -12.50
C ALA A 281 28.37 -1.44 -13.20
N GLU A 282 28.82 -2.54 -12.60
CA GLU A 282 29.73 -3.53 -13.20
C GLU A 282 29.06 -4.21 -14.39
N ILE A 283 27.81 -4.65 -14.23
CA ILE A 283 27.04 -5.25 -15.33
C ILE A 283 26.72 -4.19 -16.41
N TYR A 284 26.41 -2.95 -16.03
CA TYR A 284 26.19 -1.84 -16.97
C TYR A 284 27.46 -1.51 -17.78
N PHE A 285 28.61 -1.44 -17.12
CA PHE A 285 29.90 -1.14 -17.74
C PHE A 285 30.37 -2.27 -18.67
N GLU A 286 30.08 -3.52 -18.32
CA GLU A 286 30.31 -4.69 -19.20
C GLU A 286 29.41 -4.66 -20.45
N GLU A 287 28.10 -4.38 -20.32
CA GLU A 287 27.22 -4.24 -21.50
C GLU A 287 27.63 -3.06 -22.39
N GLU A 288 28.09 -1.94 -21.82
CA GLU A 288 28.57 -0.77 -22.57
C GLU A 288 29.93 -1.04 -23.26
N CYS A 289 30.80 -1.84 -22.63
CA CYS A 289 32.01 -2.36 -23.25
C CYS A 289 31.71 -3.32 -24.41
N GLN A 290 30.71 -4.20 -24.26
CA GLN A 290 30.30 -5.14 -25.32
C GLN A 290 29.67 -4.42 -26.51
N THR A 291 28.77 -3.46 -26.29
CA THR A 291 28.23 -2.62 -27.38
C THR A 291 29.31 -1.78 -28.07
N SER A 292 30.37 -1.38 -27.35
CA SER A 292 31.53 -0.69 -27.93
C SER A 292 32.48 -1.62 -28.71
N GLN A 293 32.60 -2.89 -28.32
CA GLN A 293 33.38 -3.91 -29.03
C GLN A 293 32.71 -4.34 -30.34
N VAL A 294 31.38 -4.52 -30.34
CA VAL A 294 30.59 -4.86 -31.54
C VAL A 294 30.68 -3.75 -32.61
N LYS A 295 30.65 -2.47 -32.21
CA LYS A 295 30.87 -1.33 -33.13
C LYS A 295 32.29 -1.26 -33.71
N LYS A 296 33.31 -1.80 -33.02
CA LYS A 296 34.69 -1.92 -33.51
C LYS A 296 34.92 -3.12 -34.42
N SER A 297 34.13 -4.19 -34.31
CA SER A 297 34.22 -5.33 -35.23
C SER A 297 33.54 -5.06 -36.58
N ASP A 298 32.47 -4.26 -36.61
CA ASP A 298 31.77 -3.88 -37.84
C ASP A 298 32.47 -2.79 -38.67
N SER A 299 33.54 -2.17 -38.15
CA SER A 299 34.30 -1.11 -38.82
C SER A 299 35.66 -1.58 -39.40
N ARG A 300 35.92 -2.90 -39.47
CA ARG A 300 37.08 -3.42 -40.21
C ARG A 300 36.75 -3.51 -41.71
N PRO A 301 37.49 -2.82 -42.60
CA PRO A 301 37.19 -2.82 -44.03
C PRO A 301 37.47 -4.18 -44.64
N THR A 302 36.58 -4.63 -45.53
CA THR A 302 36.83 -5.72 -46.47
C THR A 302 38.08 -5.38 -47.30
N GLY A 303 39.22 -5.92 -46.88
CA GLY A 303 40.45 -5.90 -47.67
C GLY A 303 40.26 -6.78 -48.89
N THR A 304 40.08 -6.14 -50.04
CA THR A 304 40.20 -6.75 -51.36
C THR A 304 41.60 -7.36 -51.51
N SER A 305 41.64 -8.68 -51.72
CA SER A 305 42.85 -9.43 -52.04
C SER A 305 43.50 -8.90 -53.33
N PRO A 306 44.83 -8.72 -53.39
CA PRO A 306 45.51 -8.50 -54.66
C PRO A 306 45.87 -9.86 -55.30
N TYR A 307 45.58 -9.96 -56.60
CA TYR A 307 46.01 -10.95 -57.60
C TYR A 307 44.96 -11.93 -58.17
N PRO A 308 45.03 -12.22 -59.50
CA PRO A 308 43.88 -12.70 -60.29
C PRO A 308 44.01 -14.16 -60.76
N ALA A 309 42.87 -14.86 -60.80
CA ALA A 309 42.31 -15.61 -61.93
C ALA A 309 41.03 -16.29 -61.44
#